data_AF-A0A1Z5IIZ9-F1
#
_entry.id   AF-A0A1Z5IIZ9-F1
#
_cell.length_a   1.000
_cell.length_b   1.000
_cell.length_c   1.000
_cell.angle_alpha   90.00
_cell.angle_beta   90.00
_cell.angle_gamma   90.00
#
_symmetry.space_group_name_H-M   'P 1'
#
loop_
_entity.id
_entity.type
_entity.pdbx_description
1 polymer ?
#
loop_
_entity_poly.entity_id
_entity_poly.type
_entity_poly.pdbx_seq_one_letter_code
_entity_poly.pdbx_strand_id
1 'polypeptide(L)' 'MNIFSIGGKGDTKYLSRHDFIAALNRDLNQPDFDFSQLPTPKNKDEYQQLLTFIQKQILPRLKH' A
#
# COMPACT_ATOMS: atom_id res chain seq x y z
N MET A 1 22.96 6.92 -15.26
CA MET A 1 22.86 5.79 -14.33
C MET A 1 21.82 6.18 -13.28
N ASN A 2 20.58 5.67 -13.39
CA ASN A 2 19.48 6.10 -12.52
C ASN A 2 19.63 5.47 -11.14
N ILE A 3 20.15 6.26 -10.20
CA ILE A 3 20.23 5.93 -8.78
C ILE A 3 18.85 6.12 -8.15
N PHE A 4 18.07 5.04 -8.09
CA PHE A 4 16.92 4.96 -7.21
C PHE A 4 17.44 4.92 -5.77
N SER A 5 17.46 6.08 -5.12
CA SER A 5 17.82 6.21 -3.71
C SER A 5 16.78 5.51 -2.85
N ILE A 6 17.11 4.30 -2.41
CA ILE A 6 16.40 3.55 -1.38
C ILE A 6 16.99 3.97 -0.04
N GLY A 7 16.19 4.60 0.82
CA GLY A 7 16.45 4.65 2.27
C GLY A 7 17.38 5.77 2.75
N GLY A 8 17.01 7.03 2.49
CA GLY A 8 17.54 8.16 3.25
C GLY A 8 16.88 8.25 4.62
N LYS A 9 17.70 8.21 5.68
CA LYS A 9 17.44 8.57 7.08
C LYS A 9 16.38 9.69 7.19
N GLY A 10 15.16 9.34 7.54
CA GLY A 10 14.08 10.31 7.76
C GLY A 10 12.71 9.69 7.57
N ASP A 11 11.96 9.64 8.66
CA ASP A 11 10.52 9.39 8.77
C ASP A 11 9.68 10.17 7.73
N THR A 12 9.71 9.74 6.47
CA THR A 12 8.71 10.06 5.45
C THR A 12 7.74 8.89 5.32
N LYS A 13 7.50 8.18 6.42
CA LYS A 13 6.44 7.18 6.51
C LYS A 13 5.13 7.94 6.69
N TYR A 14 4.50 8.29 5.56
CA TYR A 14 3.15 8.85 5.55
C TYR A 14 2.22 8.09 6.52
N LEU A 15 2.36 6.76 6.59
CA LEU A 15 1.83 5.89 7.63
C LEU A 15 2.87 4.82 8.01
N SER A 16 2.86 4.38 9.27
CA SER A 16 3.54 3.14 9.66
C SER A 16 2.98 1.96 8.88
N ARG A 17 3.80 0.92 8.62
CA ARG A 17 3.35 -0.27 7.87
C ARG A 17 2.06 -0.85 8.48
N HIS A 18 2.00 -0.95 9.80
CA HIS A 18 0.84 -1.47 10.51
C HIS A 18 -0.43 -0.63 10.25
N ASP A 19 -0.35 0.70 10.35
CA ASP A 19 -1.48 1.60 10.10
C ASP A 19 -1.90 1.61 8.63
N PHE A 20 -0.93 1.52 7.71
CA PHE A 20 -1.19 1.37 6.29
C PHE A 20 -2.01 0.10 6.01
N ILE A 21 -1.59 -1.05 6.54
CA ILE A 21 -2.30 -2.33 6.35
C ILE A 21 -3.69 -2.27 7.00
N ALA A 22 -3.81 -1.69 8.19
CA ALA A 22 -5.09 -1.53 8.87
C ALA A 22 -6.06 -0.64 8.10
N ALA A 23 -5.59 0.51 7.59
CA ALA A 23 -6.38 1.41 6.75
C ALA A 23 -6.80 0.72 5.45
N LEU A 24 -5.87 0.02 4.81
CA LEU A 24 -6.13 -0.67 3.55
C LEU A 24 -7.12 -1.83 3.72
N ASN A 25 -6.98 -2.63 4.77
CA ASN A 25 -7.94 -3.68 5.13
C ASN A 25 -9.35 -3.11 5.37
N ARG A 26 -9.43 -1.93 5.99
CA ARG A 26 -10.69 -1.23 6.24
C ARG A 26 -11.30 -0.68 4.95
N ASP A 27 -10.53 0.02 4.14
CA ASP A 27 -10.97 0.61 2.87
C ASP A 27 -11.38 -0.45 1.84
N LEU A 28 -10.70 -1.60 1.84
CA LEU A 28 -10.98 -2.71 0.93
C LEU A 28 -11.99 -3.72 1.50
N ASN A 29 -12.31 -3.62 2.79
CA ASN A 29 -13.13 -4.57 3.54
C ASN A 29 -12.67 -6.03 3.36
N GLN A 30 -11.34 -6.24 3.38
CA GLN A 30 -10.69 -7.51 3.04
C GLN A 30 -9.66 -7.90 4.10
N PRO A 31 -10.09 -8.33 5.30
CA PRO A 31 -9.18 -8.71 6.38
C PRO A 31 -8.38 -10.00 6.09
N ASP A 32 -8.79 -10.79 5.09
CA ASP A 32 -8.21 -12.10 4.79
C ASP A 32 -6.98 -12.04 3.87
N PHE A 33 -6.78 -10.92 3.16
CA PHE A 33 -5.65 -10.79 2.25
C PHE A 33 -4.43 -10.17 2.93
N ASP A 34 -3.29 -10.85 2.83
CA ASP A 34 -2.03 -10.35 3.35
C ASP A 34 -1.46 -9.25 2.45
N PHE A 35 -1.81 -8.00 2.75
CA PHE A 35 -1.25 -6.82 2.09
C PHE A 35 0.14 -6.46 2.62
N SER A 36 0.70 -7.21 3.58
CA SER A 36 1.99 -6.88 4.19
C SER A 36 3.14 -6.95 3.19
N GLN A 37 2.96 -7.58 2.03
CA GLN A 37 3.93 -7.57 0.94
C GLN A 37 3.91 -6.28 0.09
N LEU A 38 2.89 -5.43 0.24
CA LEU A 38 2.79 -4.20 -0.52
C LEU A 38 3.79 -3.15 -0.03
N PRO A 39 4.33 -2.32 -0.94
CA PRO A 39 5.15 -1.20 -0.56
C PRO A 39 4.32 -0.20 0.24
N THR A 40 4.86 0.25 1.38
CA THR A 40 4.25 1.35 2.14
C THR A 40 4.35 2.63 1.32
N PRO A 41 3.24 3.33 1.05
CA PRO A 41 3.26 4.55 0.27
C PRO A 41 3.98 5.67 1.02
N LYS A 42 4.68 6.52 0.28
CA LYS A 42 5.44 7.66 0.85
C LYS A 42 4.59 8.90 1.03
N ASN A 43 3.42 8.96 0.39
CA ASN A 43 2.48 10.07 0.46
C ASN A 43 1.04 9.60 0.15
N LYS A 44 0.09 10.54 0.25
CA LYS A 44 -1.34 10.29 0.01
C LYS A 44 -1.66 9.91 -1.43
N ASP A 45 -0.97 10.50 -2.41
CA ASP A 45 -1.16 10.20 -3.83
C ASP A 45 -0.75 8.76 -4.17
N GLU A 46 0.40 8.30 -3.67
CA GLU A 46 0.83 6.91 -3.81
C GLU A 46 -0.15 5.96 -3.11
N TYR A 47 -0.68 6.33 -1.95
CA TYR A 47 -1.73 5.53 -1.28
C TYR A 47 -2.98 5.40 -2.15
N GLN A 48 -3.46 6.49 -2.75
CA GLN A 48 -4.63 6.48 -3.63
C GLN A 48 -4.41 5.67 -4.91
N GLN A 49 -3.22 5.78 -5.52
CA GLN A 49 -2.86 4.96 -6.68
C GLN A 49 -2.81 3.48 -6.33
N LEU A 50 -2.20 3.13 -5.19
CA LEU A 50 -2.13 1.77 -4.71
C LEU A 50 -3.52 1.22 -4.38
N LEU A 51 -4.37 1.98 -3.70
CA LEU A 51 -5.75 1.61 -3.39
C LEU A 51 -6.54 1.33 -4.68
N THR A 52 -6.45 2.23 -5.66
CA THR A 52 -7.10 2.08 -6.97
C THR A 52 -6.59 0.84 -7.71
N PHE A 53 -5.27 0.59 -7.67
CA PHE A 53 -4.66 -0.59 -8.27
C PHE A 53 -5.21 -1.87 -7.64
N ILE A 54 -5.24 -1.95 -6.32
CA ILE A 54 -5.72 -3.14 -5.61
C ILE A 54 -7.21 -3.36 -5.88
N GLN A 55 -8.03 -2.31 -5.82
CA GLN A 55 -9.46 -2.41 -6.11
C GLN A 55 -9.76 -2.89 -7.54
N LYS A 56 -8.99 -2.43 -8.53
CA LYS A 56 -9.24 -2.76 -9.95
C LYS A 56 -8.55 -4.02 -10.45
N GLN A 57 -7.40 -4.39 -9.88
CA GLN A 57 -6.54 -5.46 -10.42
C GLN A 57 -6.41 -6.66 -9.47
N ILE A 58 -6.50 -6.46 -8.16
CA ILE A 58 -6.29 -7.52 -7.16
C ILE A 58 -7.64 -8.06 -6.68
N LEU A 59 -8.54 -7.20 -6.17
CA LEU A 59 -9.85 -7.61 -5.65
C LEU A 59 -10.69 -8.46 -6.62
N PRO A 60 -10.85 -8.11 -7.91
CA PRO A 60 -11.62 -8.95 -8.84
C PRO A 60 -10.98 -10.32 -9.10
N ARG A 61 -9.67 -10.46 -8.89
CA ARG A 61 -8.96 -11.75 -9.01
C ARG A 61 -9.07 -12.61 -7.76
N LEU A 62 -9.34 -12.03 -6.60
CA LEU A 62 -9.51 -12.75 -5.33
C LEU A 62 -10.90 -13.34 -5.14
N LYS A 63 -11.92 -12.84 -5.85
CA LYS A 63 -13.30 -13.35 -5.79
C LYS A 63 -13.53 -14.58 -6.69
N HIS A 64 -12.49 -15.16 -7.26
CA HIS A 64 -12.56 -16.27 -8.21
C HIS A 64 -11.92 -17.54 -7.66
#